data_AF-J4DPV5-F1
#
_entry.id   AF-J4DPV5-F1
#
_cell.length_a   1.000
_cell.length_b   1.000
_cell.length_c   1.000
_cell.angle_alpha   90.00
_cell.angle_beta   90.00
_cell.angle_gamma   90.00
#
_symmetry.space_group_name_H-M   'P 1'
#
loop_
_entity.id
_entity.type
_entity.pdbx_description
1 polymer ?
#
loop_
_entity_poly.entity_id
_entity_poly.type
_entity_poly.pdbx_seq_one_letter_code
_entity_poly.pdbx_strand_id
1 'polypeptide(L)'
;MGAGQSYLYINLNNKNQKCTVNGCTVTPSTALFNDTIDFEVVTYNFNYNGKAPTSFDIYIYDSKEAVYDSSYIFGYCSPSSNQVANNVEVYYSVLAQDKPLVITFVTNNQKYNCKYDDLKYARWNWASYITEHTFTGDLLPKLKEQYRKLLLNKTIKFAVGDEATNGVEVIHQEIGDEKKKYRIIYTPKNRDSVLNCNCLFNLDKETKDLSNQLEVKDGCKGPQDKKAINKIDQYCLTSVKAHFFDGIIVYYEKENDNKYTALYLEFIDLRKKDICLKRIDQEGCWWAEETINYKDKTSLGSQLGTIKNGLKKVNTVILDVKVSYTGVEVNPDKTTQAYIKYTHTFTSEDEHNFLYGRKIITIGSCLTNVKSKKVEVYYLKAKNKEDEQPFLIEFIPNGEGAQNNKNAYHFTYNEGFDKWTECKESNKLKNKLDKINTNGGCITKISLLRWYAHEILIGEEPKVPKTEDETIPKKPDIVEPKPEPEPPPIWLIVGCVAAGVVLIVTLVVVYGIYWYNTTIKLLT
;
A
#
# COMPACT_ATOMS: atom_id res chain seq x y z
N MET A 1 36.78 52.59 11.05
CA MET A 1 37.63 51.44 11.39
C MET A 1 36.69 50.28 11.70
N GLY A 2 36.58 49.37 10.73
CA GLY A 2 35.46 48.43 10.63
C GLY A 2 35.51 47.36 11.72
N ALA A 3 34.38 47.20 12.42
CA ALA A 3 34.12 45.96 13.13
C ALA A 3 34.16 44.84 12.08
N GLY A 4 35.15 43.95 12.18
CA GLY A 4 35.31 42.84 11.25
C GLY A 4 34.02 42.01 11.18
N GLN A 5 33.65 41.58 9.98
CA GLN A 5 32.55 40.63 9.84
C GLN A 5 32.90 39.33 10.55
N SER A 6 31.94 38.86 11.33
CA SER A 6 31.98 37.57 11.99
C SER A 6 31.36 36.53 11.09
N TYR A 7 31.86 35.29 11.17
CA TYR A 7 31.37 34.19 10.34
C TYR A 7 30.53 33.21 11.17
N LEU A 8 29.39 32.80 10.62
CA LEU A 8 28.57 31.69 11.10
C LEU A 8 28.74 30.51 10.15
N TYR A 9 28.97 29.34 10.74
CA TYR A 9 29.18 28.11 9.98
C TYR A 9 28.01 27.15 10.20
N ILE A 10 27.37 26.76 9.09
CA ILE A 10 26.38 25.69 9.05
C ILE A 10 27.02 24.47 8.41
N ASN A 11 27.03 23.35 9.13
CA ASN A 11 27.55 22.07 8.66
C ASN A 11 26.38 21.13 8.36
N LEU A 12 26.11 20.88 7.07
CA LEU A 12 24.93 20.10 6.65
C LEU A 12 25.03 18.62 7.02
N ASN A 13 26.24 18.08 7.17
CA ASN A 13 26.46 16.69 7.57
C ASN A 13 26.46 16.48 9.09
N ASN A 14 26.21 17.54 9.87
CA ASN A 14 26.02 17.45 11.32
C ASN A 14 24.71 18.12 11.77
N LYS A 15 23.60 17.45 11.50
CA LYS A 15 22.22 17.96 11.70
C LYS A 15 21.79 18.12 13.15
N ASN A 16 22.58 17.64 14.12
CA ASN A 16 22.23 17.67 15.54
C ASN A 16 23.17 18.53 16.39
N GLN A 17 24.32 18.97 15.83
CA GLN A 17 25.31 19.69 16.62
C GLN A 17 24.93 21.16 16.78
N LYS A 18 24.65 21.55 18.03
CA LYS A 18 24.63 22.94 18.44
C LYS A 18 26.06 23.49 18.42
N CYS A 19 26.24 24.67 17.86
CA CYS A 19 27.53 25.37 17.91
C CYS A 19 27.36 26.82 18.38
N THR A 20 28.40 27.34 19.02
CA THR A 20 28.48 28.77 19.36
C THR A 20 29.74 29.31 18.71
N VAL A 21 29.58 30.25 17.79
CA VAL A 21 30.68 30.87 17.04
C VAL A 21 30.57 32.37 17.20
N ASN A 22 31.67 33.00 17.62
CA ASN A 22 31.75 34.45 17.77
C ASN A 22 30.58 35.05 18.56
N GLY A 23 30.11 34.36 19.61
CA GLY A 23 29.02 34.81 20.46
C GLY A 23 27.62 34.61 19.88
N CYS A 24 27.46 34.10 18.65
CA CYS A 24 26.16 33.66 18.13
C CYS A 24 26.01 32.15 18.33
N THR A 25 24.81 31.71 18.71
CA THR A 25 24.48 30.29 18.88
C THR A 25 23.61 29.81 17.73
N VAL A 26 24.01 28.71 17.09
CA VAL A 26 23.22 28.01 16.07
C VAL A 26 22.64 26.75 16.68
N THR A 27 21.32 26.61 16.65
CA THR A 27 20.61 25.45 17.19
C THR A 27 19.83 24.74 16.08
N PRO A 28 20.25 23.54 15.65
CA PRO A 28 19.53 22.79 14.65
C PRO A 28 18.31 22.06 15.24
N SER A 29 17.24 21.96 14.46
CA SER A 29 16.09 21.09 14.74
C SER A 29 15.65 20.40 13.45
N THR A 30 15.13 19.17 13.54
CA THR A 30 14.64 18.41 12.38
C THR A 30 13.16 18.09 12.53
N ALA A 31 12.40 18.23 11.45
CA ALA A 31 10.97 17.89 11.38
C ALA A 31 10.60 17.38 9.98
N LEU A 32 9.44 16.75 9.84
CA LEU A 32 8.84 16.54 8.52
C LEU A 32 8.36 17.87 7.93
N PHE A 33 8.46 18.00 6.61
CA PHE A 33 7.94 19.18 5.91
C PHE A 33 6.44 19.02 5.66
N ASN A 34 5.62 20.00 6.05
CA ASN A 34 4.17 20.02 5.81
C ASN A 34 3.43 18.70 6.14
N ASP A 35 3.88 17.99 7.19
CA ASP A 35 3.34 16.68 7.60
C ASP A 35 3.35 15.60 6.48
N THR A 36 4.15 15.77 5.42
CA THR A 36 4.41 14.69 4.46
C THR A 36 5.57 13.81 4.92
N ILE A 37 5.45 12.50 4.66
CA ILE A 37 6.50 11.50 4.89
C ILE A 37 7.62 11.57 3.85
N ASP A 38 7.47 12.35 2.78
CA ASP A 38 8.41 12.40 1.65
C ASP A 38 9.66 13.25 1.94
N PHE A 39 9.51 14.29 2.78
CA PHE A 39 10.52 15.33 2.93
C PHE A 39 10.75 15.71 4.40
N GLU A 40 12.01 15.97 4.72
CA GLU A 40 12.46 16.46 6.01
C GLU A 40 13.03 17.87 5.86
N VAL A 41 12.84 18.69 6.88
CA VAL A 41 13.47 20.01 7.02
C VAL A 41 14.38 20.02 8.24
N VAL A 42 15.60 20.51 8.05
CA VAL A 42 16.54 20.84 9.11
C VAL A 42 16.60 22.35 9.23
N THR A 43 16.18 22.89 10.37
CA THR A 43 16.16 24.33 10.65
C THR A 43 17.31 24.70 11.57
N TYR A 44 18.22 25.53 11.09
CA TYR A 44 19.33 26.10 11.85
C TYR A 44 18.92 27.47 12.40
N ASN A 45 18.50 27.51 13.66
CA ASN A 45 18.05 28.74 14.32
C ASN A 45 19.22 29.54 14.86
N PHE A 46 19.26 30.84 14.57
CA PHE A 46 20.32 31.73 15.03
C PHE A 46 19.88 32.55 16.24
N ASN A 47 20.71 32.55 17.27
CA ASN A 47 20.62 33.48 18.39
C ASN A 47 21.89 34.32 18.45
N TYR A 48 21.79 35.58 18.04
CA TYR A 48 22.91 36.53 17.98
C TYR A 48 23.38 37.04 19.36
N ASN A 49 22.70 36.65 20.46
CA ASN A 49 23.07 36.97 21.85
C ASN A 49 23.48 38.44 22.09
N GLY A 50 22.69 39.39 21.55
CA GLY A 50 22.92 40.82 21.72
C GLY A 50 23.97 41.43 20.80
N LYS A 51 24.63 40.65 19.94
CA LYS A 51 25.47 41.18 18.85
C LYS A 51 24.64 41.68 17.69
N ALA A 52 25.17 42.64 16.94
CA ALA A 52 24.52 43.17 15.74
C ALA A 52 24.39 42.06 14.68
N PRO A 53 23.18 41.64 14.29
CA PRO A 53 23.02 40.54 13.34
C PRO A 53 23.58 40.84 11.95
N THR A 54 23.67 42.12 11.58
CA THR A 54 24.25 42.61 10.32
C THR A 54 25.76 42.41 10.23
N SER A 55 26.44 42.08 11.33
CA SER A 55 27.87 41.79 11.34
C SER A 55 28.18 40.31 11.06
N PHE A 56 27.19 39.49 10.71
CA PHE A 56 27.37 38.05 10.51
C PHE A 56 27.13 37.64 9.06
N ASP A 57 28.15 37.03 8.46
CA ASP A 57 28.03 36.26 7.23
C ASP A 57 27.73 34.80 7.57
N ILE A 58 26.92 34.13 6.72
CA ILE A 58 26.57 32.73 6.91
C ILE A 58 27.23 31.89 5.81
N TYR A 59 28.10 30.97 6.20
CA TYR A 59 28.73 30.02 5.30
C TYR A 59 28.17 28.61 5.56
N ILE A 60 27.69 27.99 4.49
CA ILE A 60 27.07 26.66 4.53
C ILE A 60 28.04 25.65 3.93
N TYR A 61 28.35 24.58 4.65
CA TYR A 61 29.31 23.56 4.27
C TYR A 61 28.66 22.18 4.10
N ASP A 62 29.16 21.43 3.11
CA ASP A 62 28.86 20.02 2.90
C ASP A 62 29.84 19.12 3.70
N SER A 63 30.05 19.45 4.97
CA SER A 63 30.98 18.73 5.84
C SER A 63 30.38 18.55 7.24
N LYS A 64 30.97 17.66 8.03
CA LYS A 64 30.57 17.44 9.44
C LYS A 64 31.04 18.60 10.33
N GLU A 65 32.16 19.20 9.98
CA GLU A 65 32.79 20.32 10.69
C GLU A 65 33.34 21.32 9.68
N ALA A 66 33.54 22.56 10.11
CA ALA A 66 34.20 23.58 9.29
C ALA A 66 35.69 23.23 9.21
N VAL A 67 36.15 22.80 8.03
CA VAL A 67 37.58 22.54 7.78
C VAL A 67 38.14 23.80 7.12
N TYR A 68 39.28 24.28 7.60
CA TYR A 68 39.89 25.54 7.13
C TYR A 68 40.09 25.59 5.60
N ASP A 69 40.21 24.42 4.95
CA ASP A 69 40.35 24.26 3.50
C ASP A 69 39.14 23.61 2.80
N SER A 70 37.98 23.43 3.46
CA SER A 70 36.82 22.84 2.79
C SER A 70 36.08 23.85 1.92
N SER A 71 35.70 23.41 0.71
CA SER A 71 34.81 24.19 -0.14
C SER A 71 33.43 24.29 0.49
N TYR A 72 32.98 25.50 0.82
CA TYR A 72 31.61 25.75 1.21
C TYR A 72 30.67 25.69 -0.01
N ILE A 73 29.40 25.37 0.26
CA ILE A 73 28.31 25.36 -0.71
C ILE A 73 27.97 26.79 -1.10
N PHE A 74 27.65 27.62 -0.09
CA PHE A 74 27.20 28.99 -0.30
C PHE A 74 27.57 29.91 0.87
N GLY A 75 28.06 31.11 0.55
CA GLY A 75 28.24 32.23 1.49
C GLY A 75 27.15 33.29 1.30
N TYR A 76 26.38 33.57 2.35
CA TYR A 76 25.40 34.64 2.42
C TYR A 76 26.01 35.83 3.16
N CYS A 77 26.43 36.85 2.40
CA CYS A 77 27.38 37.85 2.89
C CYS A 77 26.76 39.24 3.08
N SER A 78 27.20 39.92 4.13
CA SER A 78 26.93 41.34 4.43
C SER A 78 25.45 41.73 4.42
N PRO A 79 24.61 41.11 5.27
CA PRO A 79 23.19 41.46 5.36
C PRO A 79 22.97 42.87 5.91
N SER A 80 22.10 43.64 5.26
CA SER A 80 21.45 44.79 5.89
C SER A 80 20.35 44.35 6.86
N SER A 81 19.81 45.28 7.65
CA SER A 81 18.84 44.98 8.72
C SER A 81 17.62 44.16 8.29
N ASN A 82 17.12 44.36 7.07
CA ASN A 82 16.00 43.60 6.49
C ASN A 82 16.41 42.27 5.80
N GLN A 83 17.71 42.02 5.68
CA GLN A 83 18.29 40.82 5.07
C GLN A 83 18.89 39.87 6.11
N VAL A 84 18.90 40.26 7.38
CA VAL A 84 19.33 39.38 8.47
C VAL A 84 18.47 38.12 8.45
N ALA A 85 19.13 36.98 8.25
CA ALA A 85 18.49 35.68 8.42
C ALA A 85 18.31 35.40 9.92
N ASN A 86 17.13 34.97 10.32
CA ASN A 86 16.83 34.49 11.66
C ASN A 86 17.13 32.99 11.78
N ASN A 87 16.92 32.26 10.68
CA ASN A 87 17.24 30.86 10.55
C ASN A 87 17.48 30.49 9.08
N VAL A 88 18.07 29.32 8.89
CA VAL A 88 18.21 28.68 7.59
C VAL A 88 17.51 27.32 7.63
N GLU A 89 16.60 27.08 6.69
CA GLU A 89 15.88 25.83 6.54
C GLU A 89 16.47 25.05 5.36
N VAL A 90 16.87 23.80 5.58
CA VAL A 90 17.45 22.93 4.55
C VAL A 90 16.57 21.71 4.37
N TYR A 91 16.12 21.49 3.14
CA TYR A 91 15.14 20.46 2.80
C TYR A 91 15.81 19.26 2.14
N TYR A 92 15.41 18.07 2.57
CA TYR A 92 15.92 16.78 2.10
C TYR A 92 14.75 15.87 1.74
N SER A 93 14.97 14.94 0.81
CA SER A 93 14.08 13.79 0.66
C SER A 93 14.39 12.76 1.75
N VAL A 94 13.37 12.08 2.28
CA VAL A 94 13.58 10.95 3.20
C VAL A 94 14.38 9.83 2.55
N LEU A 95 14.37 9.75 1.21
CA LEU A 95 15.11 8.77 0.43
C LEU A 95 16.58 9.17 0.17
N ALA A 96 16.95 10.44 0.40
CA ALA A 96 18.30 10.97 0.19
C ALA A 96 18.63 12.05 1.24
N GLN A 97 18.76 11.65 2.49
CA GLN A 97 18.92 12.57 3.60
C GLN A 97 20.26 13.32 3.65
N ASP A 98 21.27 12.90 2.92
CA ASP A 98 22.57 13.56 2.82
C ASP A 98 22.64 14.50 1.59
N LYS A 99 21.57 14.59 0.78
CA LYS A 99 21.52 15.42 -0.43
C LYS A 99 20.51 16.57 -0.26
N PRO A 100 20.97 17.80 0.03
CA PRO A 100 20.08 18.96 0.10
C PRO A 100 19.40 19.22 -1.24
N LEU A 101 18.12 19.57 -1.20
CA LEU A 101 17.33 19.88 -2.38
C LEU A 101 17.10 21.40 -2.52
N VAL A 102 16.71 22.04 -1.42
CA VAL A 102 16.41 23.46 -1.32
C VAL A 102 17.01 23.99 -0.02
N ILE A 103 17.55 25.21 -0.07
CA ILE A 103 18.00 25.96 1.10
C ILE A 103 17.19 27.25 1.15
N THR A 104 16.61 27.55 2.30
CA THR A 104 15.77 28.72 2.51
C THR A 104 16.36 29.62 3.58
N PHE A 105 16.56 30.89 3.24
CA PHE A 105 16.94 31.93 4.19
C PHE A 105 15.67 32.60 4.71
N VAL A 106 15.40 32.48 6.01
CA VAL A 106 14.22 33.07 6.64
C VAL A 106 14.63 34.36 7.33
N THR A 107 14.08 35.48 6.87
CA THR A 107 14.26 36.81 7.48
C THR A 107 13.01 37.22 8.25
N ASN A 108 13.02 38.40 8.87
CA ASN A 108 11.82 38.96 9.49
C ASN A 108 10.70 39.26 8.49
N ASN A 109 11.05 39.52 7.22
CA ASN A 109 10.10 40.03 6.25
C ASN A 109 9.63 38.95 5.26
N GLN A 110 10.48 37.98 4.95
CA GLN A 110 10.20 36.95 3.94
C GLN A 110 11.12 35.74 4.01
N LYS A 111 10.74 34.71 3.24
CA LYS A 111 11.53 33.51 2.99
C LYS A 111 12.10 33.53 1.57
N TYR A 112 13.39 33.21 1.43
CA TYR A 112 14.07 33.09 0.15
C TYR A 112 14.37 31.63 -0.16
N ASN A 113 13.45 30.96 -0.87
CA ASN A 113 13.60 29.56 -1.24
C ASN A 113 14.54 29.41 -2.43
N CYS A 114 15.73 28.84 -2.22
CA CYS A 114 16.78 28.75 -3.24
C CYS A 114 17.06 27.29 -3.61
N LYS A 115 17.26 27.00 -4.89
CA LYS A 115 17.66 25.64 -5.29
C LYS A 115 19.09 25.38 -4.83
N TYR A 116 19.35 24.19 -4.29
CA TYR A 116 20.68 23.83 -3.81
C TYR A 116 21.76 23.96 -4.89
N ASP A 117 21.50 23.45 -6.10
CA ASP A 117 22.45 23.50 -7.22
C ASP A 117 22.82 24.93 -7.63
N ASP A 118 21.85 25.85 -7.63
CA ASP A 118 22.04 27.25 -8.03
C ASP A 118 22.98 27.95 -7.03
N LEU A 119 22.74 27.75 -5.73
CA LEU A 119 23.62 28.25 -4.66
C LEU A 119 25.02 27.63 -4.73
N LYS A 120 25.10 26.31 -4.91
CA LYS A 120 26.38 25.58 -5.02
C LYS A 120 27.23 26.08 -6.19
N TYR A 121 26.59 26.46 -7.30
CA TYR A 121 27.27 27.02 -8.46
C TYR A 121 27.77 28.45 -8.18
N ALA A 122 26.93 29.28 -7.56
CA ALA A 122 27.27 30.66 -7.23
C ALA A 122 28.40 30.80 -6.19
N ARG A 123 28.52 29.81 -5.28
CA ARG A 123 29.48 29.76 -4.16
C ARG A 123 29.29 30.83 -3.09
N TRP A 124 29.01 32.07 -3.43
CA TRP A 124 28.66 33.11 -2.49
C TRP A 124 27.90 34.22 -3.21
N ASN A 125 27.14 35.02 -2.46
CA ASN A 125 26.61 36.28 -2.96
C ASN A 125 26.37 37.25 -1.81
N TRP A 126 26.21 38.53 -2.14
CA TRP A 126 25.67 39.50 -1.22
C TRP A 126 24.24 39.11 -0.85
N ALA A 127 23.90 39.29 0.42
CA ALA A 127 22.57 39.06 0.97
C ALA A 127 21.47 39.80 0.20
N SER A 128 21.80 40.98 -0.36
CA SER A 128 20.92 41.79 -1.21
C SER A 128 20.55 41.14 -2.55
N TYR A 129 21.34 40.20 -3.04
CA TYR A 129 21.15 39.52 -4.32
C TYR A 129 20.65 38.08 -4.18
N ILE A 130 20.18 37.68 -2.98
CA ILE A 130 19.64 36.33 -2.78
C ILE A 130 18.39 36.05 -3.62
N THR A 131 17.68 37.10 -4.03
CA THR A 131 16.53 37.01 -4.94
C THR A 131 16.89 36.45 -6.30
N GLU A 132 18.13 36.60 -6.77
CA GLU A 132 18.63 36.02 -8.03
C GLU A 132 18.64 34.48 -8.00
N HIS A 133 18.76 33.92 -6.80
CA HIS A 133 18.80 32.46 -6.55
C HIS A 133 17.45 31.91 -6.07
N THR A 134 16.49 32.80 -5.81
CA THR A 134 15.18 32.45 -5.26
C THR A 134 14.23 32.05 -6.38
N PHE A 135 13.55 30.92 -6.24
CA PHE A 135 12.47 30.54 -7.16
C PHE A 135 11.10 30.98 -6.61
N THR A 136 10.17 31.24 -7.53
CA THR A 136 8.78 31.54 -7.21
C THR A 136 7.91 30.29 -7.28
N GLY A 137 6.84 30.24 -6.48
CA GLY A 137 5.85 29.16 -6.46
C GLY A 137 5.95 28.26 -5.22
N ASP A 138 5.14 27.19 -5.22
CA ASP A 138 5.01 26.30 -4.06
C ASP A 138 6.28 25.46 -3.86
N LEU A 139 6.69 25.36 -2.59
CA LEU A 139 7.90 24.63 -2.21
C LEU A 139 7.75 23.11 -2.43
N LEU A 140 6.60 22.51 -2.11
CA LEU A 140 6.41 21.05 -2.21
C LEU A 140 6.58 20.51 -3.65
N PRO A 141 5.93 21.08 -4.70
CA PRO A 141 6.20 20.69 -6.07
C PRO A 141 7.67 20.85 -6.46
N LYS A 142 8.34 21.91 -5.96
CA LYS A 142 9.75 22.13 -6.23
C LYS A 142 10.65 21.07 -5.59
N LEU A 143 10.38 20.64 -4.36
CA LEU A 143 11.11 19.55 -3.70
C LEU A 143 10.99 18.24 -4.48
N LYS A 144 9.78 17.90 -4.94
CA LYS A 144 9.53 16.74 -5.80
C LYS A 144 10.31 16.82 -7.11
N GLU A 145 10.33 17.99 -7.75
CA GLU A 145 11.11 18.23 -8.96
C GLU A 145 12.62 18.08 -8.72
N GLN A 146 13.16 18.71 -7.67
CA GLN A 146 14.59 18.65 -7.37
C GLN A 146 15.05 17.22 -7.03
N TYR A 147 14.26 16.47 -6.27
CA TYR A 147 14.59 15.07 -5.98
C TYR A 147 14.58 14.20 -7.24
N ARG A 148 13.59 14.38 -8.12
CA ARG A 148 13.53 13.66 -9.40
C ARG A 148 14.71 14.02 -10.31
N LYS A 149 15.15 15.27 -10.30
CA LYS A 149 16.36 15.71 -11.02
C LYS A 149 17.60 15.02 -10.44
N LEU A 150 17.72 14.97 -9.11
CA LEU A 150 18.81 14.27 -8.40
C LEU A 150 18.90 12.80 -8.83
N LEU A 151 17.77 12.11 -8.94
CA LEU A 151 17.70 10.71 -9.38
C LEU A 151 17.69 10.52 -10.91
N LEU A 152 17.76 11.59 -11.71
CA LEU A 152 17.60 11.52 -13.18
C LEU A 152 16.28 10.81 -13.60
N ASN A 153 15.20 11.02 -12.85
CA ASN A 153 13.88 10.39 -13.01
C ASN A 153 13.86 8.86 -12.93
N LYS A 154 14.92 8.22 -12.43
CA LYS A 154 14.95 6.77 -12.20
C LYS A 154 13.89 6.36 -11.17
N THR A 155 13.42 5.12 -11.27
CA THR A 155 12.43 4.51 -10.37
C THR A 155 12.74 3.03 -10.17
N ILE A 156 12.27 2.47 -9.08
CA ILE A 156 12.29 1.02 -8.83
C ILE A 156 10.93 0.44 -9.23
N LYS A 157 10.93 -0.56 -10.11
CA LYS A 157 9.77 -1.43 -10.29
C LYS A 157 9.71 -2.44 -9.15
N PHE A 158 8.57 -2.51 -8.46
CA PHE A 158 8.37 -3.55 -7.45
C PHE A 158 7.79 -4.82 -8.09
N ALA A 159 8.55 -5.90 -8.05
CA ALA A 159 8.19 -7.17 -8.69
C ALA A 159 7.65 -8.18 -7.67
N VAL A 160 6.49 -8.77 -8.00
CA VAL A 160 5.91 -9.91 -7.28
C VAL A 160 5.87 -11.09 -8.25
N GLY A 161 6.81 -12.03 -8.13
CA GLY A 161 6.99 -13.16 -9.05
C GLY A 161 8.46 -13.45 -9.38
N ASP A 162 8.74 -13.87 -10.62
CA ASP A 162 10.05 -14.41 -11.05
C ASP A 162 11.07 -13.38 -11.52
N GLU A 163 10.65 -12.12 -11.72
CA GLU A 163 11.52 -11.04 -12.18
C GLU A 163 12.58 -10.72 -11.13
N ALA A 164 13.86 -10.84 -11.49
CA ALA A 164 14.94 -10.70 -10.52
C ALA A 164 15.11 -9.26 -10.05
N THR A 165 15.59 -9.11 -8.81
CA THR A 165 16.14 -7.84 -8.35
C THR A 165 17.34 -7.44 -9.22
N ASN A 166 17.40 -6.18 -9.60
CA ASN A 166 18.45 -5.61 -10.43
C ASN A 166 18.62 -4.13 -10.13
N GLY A 167 19.85 -3.68 -9.92
CA GLY A 167 20.21 -2.26 -9.89
C GLY A 167 19.54 -1.48 -8.76
N VAL A 168 19.52 -2.03 -7.54
CA VAL A 168 18.95 -1.34 -6.36
C VAL A 168 20.08 -0.95 -5.41
N GLU A 169 20.05 0.29 -4.94
CA GLU A 169 20.92 0.79 -3.86
C GLU A 169 20.18 0.69 -2.52
N VAL A 170 20.93 0.45 -1.45
CA VAL A 170 20.39 0.21 -0.11
C VAL A 170 21.08 1.13 0.88
N ILE A 171 20.29 1.88 1.64
CA ILE A 171 20.78 2.77 2.69
C ILE A 171 20.22 2.31 4.02
N HIS A 172 21.09 2.11 5.01
CA HIS A 172 20.73 1.81 6.38
C HIS A 172 20.72 3.07 7.23
N GLN A 173 19.71 3.21 8.09
CA GLN A 173 19.61 4.32 9.02
C GLN A 173 19.01 3.95 10.37
N GLU A 174 19.70 4.30 11.45
CA GLU A 174 19.18 4.25 12.83
C GLU A 174 18.10 5.33 13.07
N ILE A 175 17.07 4.97 13.84
CA ILE A 175 15.95 5.83 14.24
C ILE A 175 15.97 5.97 15.77
N GLY A 176 16.05 7.23 16.22
CA GLY A 176 16.08 7.58 17.64
C GLY A 176 17.40 7.25 18.33
N ASP A 177 17.52 7.67 19.58
CA ASP A 177 18.79 7.61 20.32
C ASP A 177 19.09 6.22 20.88
N GLU A 178 18.06 5.39 21.07
CA GLU A 178 18.20 4.03 21.63
C GLU A 178 18.79 3.01 20.64
N LYS A 179 18.94 3.37 19.35
CA LYS A 179 19.47 2.50 18.29
C LYS A 179 18.80 1.13 18.14
N LYS A 180 17.57 0.98 18.66
CA LYS A 180 16.76 -0.24 18.54
C LYS A 180 15.91 -0.26 17.28
N LYS A 181 15.64 0.90 16.69
CA LYS A 181 14.82 1.03 15.49
C LYS A 181 15.69 1.54 14.37
N TYR A 182 15.42 1.07 13.17
CA TYR A 182 16.13 1.53 11.99
C TYR A 182 15.24 1.31 10.77
N ARG A 183 15.64 1.93 9.67
CA ARG A 183 15.01 1.73 8.36
C ARG A 183 16.02 1.38 7.31
N ILE A 184 15.57 0.60 6.35
CA ILE A 184 16.27 0.27 5.13
C ILE A 184 15.57 0.98 3.99
N ILE A 185 16.31 1.79 3.25
CA ILE A 185 15.81 2.59 2.14
C ILE A 185 16.38 1.99 0.86
N TYR A 186 15.49 1.62 -0.06
CA TYR A 186 15.81 1.14 -1.39
C TYR A 186 15.61 2.26 -2.40
N THR A 187 16.65 2.58 -3.17
CA THR A 187 16.62 3.60 -4.23
C THR A 187 17.13 3.03 -5.56
N PRO A 188 16.70 3.60 -6.71
CA PRO A 188 17.10 3.07 -8.01
C PRO A 188 18.53 3.48 -8.37
N LYS A 189 19.40 2.49 -8.62
CA LYS A 189 20.74 2.72 -9.18
C LYS A 189 20.69 2.94 -10.69
N ASN A 190 19.83 2.20 -11.39
CA ASN A 190 19.72 2.14 -12.84
C ASN A 190 18.34 2.65 -13.33
N ARG A 191 18.13 2.72 -14.65
CA ARG A 191 16.82 3.12 -15.22
C ARG A 191 15.79 2.00 -15.17
N ASP A 192 16.27 0.77 -15.22
CA ASP A 192 15.55 -0.51 -15.22
C ASP A 192 15.66 -1.21 -13.87
N SER A 193 15.76 -0.44 -12.79
CA SER A 193 15.85 -0.98 -11.43
C SER A 193 14.59 -1.77 -11.07
N VAL A 194 14.78 -2.98 -10.55
CA VAL A 194 13.70 -3.85 -10.09
C VAL A 194 14.03 -4.32 -8.68
N LEU A 195 13.08 -4.27 -7.77
CA LEU A 195 13.15 -4.92 -6.47
C LEU A 195 12.13 -6.05 -6.41
N ASN A 196 12.60 -7.30 -6.31
CA ASN A 196 11.73 -8.45 -6.10
C ASN A 196 11.27 -8.52 -4.63
N CYS A 197 10.00 -8.83 -4.39
CA CYS A 197 9.42 -8.95 -3.06
C CYS A 197 10.17 -9.93 -2.14
N ASN A 198 10.76 -10.99 -2.70
CA ASN A 198 11.54 -11.98 -1.94
C ASN A 198 12.88 -11.44 -1.43
N CYS A 199 13.30 -10.27 -1.91
CA CYS A 199 14.57 -9.62 -1.57
C CYS A 199 14.34 -8.35 -0.72
N LEU A 200 13.08 -8.08 -0.34
CA LEU A 200 12.65 -6.89 0.40
C LEU A 200 13.19 -6.86 1.83
N PHE A 201 13.36 -8.03 2.46
CA PHE A 201 13.84 -8.14 3.84
C PHE A 201 15.34 -8.52 3.89
N ASN A 202 16.21 -7.53 3.69
CA ASN A 202 17.66 -7.76 3.58
C ASN A 202 18.39 -8.02 4.92
N LEU A 203 17.66 -8.02 6.04
CA LEU A 203 18.20 -8.20 7.40
C LEU A 203 17.81 -9.52 8.07
N ASP A 204 17.27 -10.47 7.31
CA ASP A 204 16.93 -11.81 7.81
C ASP A 204 18.15 -12.74 8.02
N LYS A 205 19.37 -12.28 7.72
CA LYS A 205 20.57 -13.10 7.92
C LYS A 205 21.13 -12.92 9.31
N GLU A 206 21.15 -14.02 10.07
CA GLU A 206 22.04 -14.20 11.22
C GLU A 206 23.45 -13.72 10.81
N THR A 207 24.06 -12.83 11.59
CA THR A 207 25.42 -12.29 11.40
C THR A 207 25.65 -11.24 10.30
N LYS A 208 24.77 -10.25 10.12
CA LYS A 208 25.20 -9.00 9.47
C LYS A 208 25.68 -7.99 10.51
N ASP A 209 27.01 -7.80 10.54
CA ASP A 209 27.58 -6.58 11.08
C ASP A 209 27.06 -5.40 10.23
N LEU A 210 26.25 -4.54 10.86
CA LEU A 210 25.66 -3.34 10.24
C LEU A 210 26.72 -2.30 9.85
N SER A 211 27.99 -2.52 10.22
CA SER A 211 29.13 -1.72 9.75
C SER A 211 29.45 -1.94 8.26
N ASN A 212 29.07 -3.09 7.70
CA ASN A 212 29.26 -3.38 6.28
C ASN A 212 28.11 -2.80 5.44
N GLN A 213 28.44 -2.25 4.27
CA GLN A 213 27.43 -1.77 3.32
C GLN A 213 26.41 -2.89 3.03
N LEU A 214 25.14 -2.62 3.34
CA LEU A 214 24.07 -3.54 2.97
C LEU A 214 23.94 -3.50 1.46
N GLU A 215 23.93 -4.67 0.84
CA GLU A 215 23.68 -4.81 -0.59
C GLU A 215 22.54 -5.80 -0.80
N VAL A 216 21.68 -5.52 -1.78
CA VAL A 216 20.81 -6.54 -2.36
C VAL A 216 21.50 -7.04 -3.63
N LYS A 217 21.79 -8.34 -3.68
CA LYS A 217 22.46 -8.93 -4.83
C LYS A 217 21.56 -8.87 -6.06
N ASP A 218 22.10 -8.36 -7.16
CA ASP A 218 21.49 -8.50 -8.48
C ASP A 218 21.26 -9.98 -8.80
N GLY A 219 20.15 -10.29 -9.45
CA GLY A 219 19.73 -11.67 -9.72
C GLY A 219 18.96 -12.34 -8.58
N CYS A 220 18.73 -11.68 -7.44
CA CYS A 220 17.91 -12.23 -6.35
C CYS A 220 16.45 -12.43 -6.81
N LYS A 221 15.96 -13.68 -6.78
CA LYS A 221 14.63 -14.10 -7.28
C LYS A 221 13.74 -14.80 -6.25
N GLY A 222 14.27 -15.31 -5.13
CA GLY A 222 13.55 -16.26 -4.30
C GLY A 222 14.09 -16.39 -2.87
N PRO A 223 13.31 -16.99 -1.96
CA PRO A 223 13.52 -16.87 -0.53
C PRO A 223 14.85 -17.50 -0.12
N GLN A 224 15.67 -16.74 0.59
CA GLN A 224 16.70 -17.34 1.42
C GLN A 224 16.00 -17.90 2.66
N ASP A 225 15.91 -19.22 2.70
CA ASP A 225 15.40 -20.05 3.79
C ASP A 225 13.91 -19.96 4.16
N LYS A 226 13.29 -21.14 4.30
CA LYS A 226 11.97 -21.32 4.92
C LYS A 226 11.90 -20.76 6.36
N LYS A 227 13.05 -20.50 6.98
CA LYS A 227 13.23 -19.98 8.34
C LYS A 227 13.33 -18.45 8.44
N ALA A 228 13.19 -17.70 7.34
CA ALA A 228 13.20 -16.24 7.38
C ALA A 228 12.19 -15.69 8.40
N ILE A 229 12.61 -14.72 9.22
CA ILE A 229 11.78 -14.13 10.29
C ILE A 229 10.80 -13.11 9.72
N ASN A 230 11.20 -12.42 8.65
CA ASN A 230 10.35 -11.44 7.99
C ASN A 230 9.82 -12.00 6.68
N LYS A 231 8.49 -11.98 6.56
CA LYS A 231 7.76 -12.43 5.40
C LYS A 231 6.59 -11.48 5.15
N ILE A 232 6.14 -11.47 3.90
CA ILE A 232 4.95 -10.76 3.47
C ILE A 232 4.29 -11.60 2.40
N ASP A 233 3.00 -11.89 2.57
CA ASP A 233 2.27 -12.64 1.57
C ASP A 233 2.03 -11.81 0.31
N GLN A 234 2.12 -12.44 -0.87
CA GLN A 234 1.86 -11.78 -2.15
C GLN A 234 0.46 -11.18 -2.22
N TYR A 235 -0.51 -11.78 -1.51
CA TYR A 235 -1.87 -11.26 -1.38
C TYR A 235 -1.88 -9.80 -0.89
N CYS A 236 -1.02 -9.47 0.09
CA CYS A 236 -0.90 -8.13 0.66
C CYS A 236 -0.22 -7.13 -0.29
N LEU A 237 0.52 -7.61 -1.30
CA LEU A 237 1.31 -6.79 -2.22
C LEU A 237 0.56 -6.41 -3.50
N THR A 238 -0.72 -6.77 -3.63
CA THR A 238 -1.50 -6.57 -4.85
C THR A 238 -1.54 -5.10 -5.30
N SER A 239 -1.62 -4.14 -4.38
CA SER A 239 -1.67 -2.70 -4.68
C SER A 239 -0.34 -2.13 -5.18
N VAL A 240 0.78 -2.77 -4.88
CA VAL A 240 2.14 -2.31 -5.25
C VAL A 240 2.77 -3.13 -6.37
N LYS A 241 2.15 -4.24 -6.76
CA LYS A 241 2.66 -5.17 -7.78
C LYS A 241 2.86 -4.47 -9.11
N ALA A 242 4.05 -4.60 -9.70
CA ALA A 242 4.45 -4.04 -10.99
C ALA A 242 4.32 -2.50 -11.10
N HIS A 243 4.22 -1.81 -9.97
CA HIS A 243 4.25 -0.36 -9.90
C HIS A 243 5.70 0.15 -9.80
N PHE A 244 5.90 1.41 -10.17
CA PHE A 244 7.19 2.08 -10.15
C PHE A 244 7.21 3.14 -9.05
N PHE A 245 8.23 3.10 -8.21
CA PHE A 245 8.37 3.96 -7.03
C PHE A 245 9.67 4.75 -7.09
N ASP A 246 9.68 5.95 -6.51
CA ASP A 246 10.89 6.77 -6.36
C ASP A 246 11.81 6.19 -5.26
N GLY A 247 11.25 5.43 -4.32
CA GLY A 247 11.98 4.61 -3.35
C GLY A 247 11.04 3.74 -2.51
N ILE A 248 11.60 2.75 -1.82
CA ILE A 248 10.86 1.85 -0.91
C ILE A 248 11.57 1.83 0.43
N ILE A 249 10.85 2.03 1.52
CA ILE A 249 11.40 2.04 2.88
C ILE A 249 10.81 0.89 3.67
N VAL A 250 11.67 0.15 4.38
CA VAL A 250 11.25 -0.90 5.32
C VAL A 250 11.75 -0.54 6.70
N TYR A 251 10.83 -0.45 7.66
CA TYR A 251 11.10 -0.12 9.05
C TYR A 251 11.19 -1.38 9.90
N TYR A 252 12.14 -1.39 10.82
CA TYR A 252 12.42 -2.52 11.66
C TYR A 252 12.62 -2.13 13.13
N GLU A 253 12.45 -3.12 13.99
CA GLU A 253 12.91 -3.09 15.37
C GLU A 253 13.84 -4.27 15.65
N LYS A 254 14.97 -3.95 16.28
CA LYS A 254 15.99 -4.86 16.78
C LYS A 254 15.54 -5.40 18.13
N GLU A 255 15.33 -6.71 18.21
CA GLU A 255 15.04 -7.39 19.48
C GLU A 255 16.33 -7.77 20.21
N ASN A 256 17.31 -8.28 19.47
CA ASN A 256 18.65 -8.61 19.94
C ASN A 256 19.65 -8.53 18.76
N ASP A 257 20.92 -8.82 18.99
CA ASP A 257 21.98 -8.61 17.99
C ASP A 257 21.77 -9.31 16.64
N ASN A 258 20.97 -10.37 16.62
CA ASN A 258 20.73 -11.17 15.41
C ASN A 258 19.26 -11.24 14.99
N LYS A 259 18.34 -10.55 15.70
CA LYS A 259 16.90 -10.65 15.45
C LYS A 259 16.27 -9.30 15.20
N TYR A 260 15.67 -9.21 14.02
CA TYR A 260 15.08 -8.01 13.48
C TYR A 260 13.66 -8.30 13.03
N THR A 261 12.71 -7.49 13.47
CA THR A 261 11.30 -7.59 13.03
C THR A 261 10.99 -6.42 12.12
N ALA A 262 10.63 -6.68 10.87
CA ALA A 262 10.03 -5.69 9.97
C ALA A 262 8.62 -5.36 10.47
N LEU A 263 8.30 -4.07 10.55
CA LEU A 263 7.05 -3.58 11.15
C LEU A 263 6.18 -2.80 10.17
N TYR A 264 6.81 -2.06 9.26
CA TYR A 264 6.12 -1.11 8.40
C TYR A 264 6.87 -0.92 7.08
N LEU A 265 6.14 -0.69 5.99
CA LEU A 265 6.69 -0.37 4.68
C LEU A 265 6.05 0.90 4.13
N GLU A 266 6.87 1.71 3.46
CA GLU A 266 6.42 2.86 2.67
C GLU A 266 6.94 2.71 1.25
N PHE A 267 6.02 2.73 0.29
CA PHE A 267 6.31 2.78 -1.14
C PHE A 267 6.09 4.21 -1.60
N ILE A 268 7.19 4.95 -1.78
CA ILE A 268 7.17 6.39 -2.05
C ILE A 268 6.99 6.63 -3.55
N ASP A 269 5.91 7.30 -3.92
CA ASP A 269 5.63 7.75 -5.29
C ASP A 269 5.33 9.25 -5.29
N LEU A 270 6.36 10.04 -5.57
CA LEU A 270 6.27 11.50 -5.55
C LEU A 270 5.34 12.04 -6.64
N ARG A 271 4.97 11.22 -7.64
CA ARG A 271 4.08 11.60 -8.75
C ARG A 271 2.62 11.29 -8.43
N LYS A 272 2.38 10.31 -7.57
CA LYS A 272 1.04 9.89 -7.17
C LYS A 272 0.94 9.93 -5.65
N LYS A 273 0.40 8.85 -5.07
CA LYS A 273 0.15 8.69 -3.65
C LYS A 273 1.01 7.52 -3.18
N ASP A 274 1.63 7.71 -2.03
CA ASP A 274 2.37 6.65 -1.37
C ASP A 274 1.45 5.53 -0.91
N ILE A 275 1.98 4.32 -0.92
CA ILE A 275 1.30 3.13 -0.42
C ILE A 275 2.05 2.66 0.82
N CYS A 276 1.32 2.44 1.90
CA CYS A 276 1.89 2.08 3.19
C CYS A 276 1.35 0.72 3.62
N LEU A 277 2.21 -0.17 4.11
CA LEU A 277 1.82 -1.48 4.62
C LEU A 277 2.28 -1.66 6.06
N LYS A 278 1.35 -1.95 6.96
CA LYS A 278 1.58 -2.15 8.41
C LYS A 278 1.46 -3.62 8.77
N ARG A 279 2.47 -4.19 9.42
CA ARG A 279 2.43 -5.57 9.91
C ARG A 279 1.41 -5.71 11.02
N ILE A 280 0.62 -6.79 11.00
CA ILE A 280 -0.43 -7.03 11.99
C ILE A 280 -0.16 -8.29 12.81
N ASP A 281 0.34 -9.36 12.18
CA ASP A 281 0.64 -10.63 12.87
C ASP A 281 2.14 -10.89 13.01
N GLN A 282 2.50 -11.73 13.97
CA GLN A 282 3.88 -12.06 14.28
C GLN A 282 4.56 -12.88 13.17
N GLU A 283 3.83 -13.65 12.38
CA GLU A 283 4.39 -14.49 11.30
C GLU A 283 4.65 -13.71 10.00
N GLY A 284 4.10 -12.49 9.87
CA GLY A 284 4.20 -11.67 8.67
C GLY A 284 3.25 -12.11 7.54
N CYS A 285 2.22 -12.90 7.84
CA CYS A 285 1.24 -13.31 6.84
C CYS A 285 0.33 -12.13 6.46
N TRP A 286 -0.10 -11.34 7.45
CA TRP A 286 -0.98 -10.19 7.24
C TRP A 286 -0.26 -8.85 7.39
N TRP A 287 -0.38 -8.05 6.33
CA TRP A 287 0.03 -6.65 6.26
C TRP A 287 -1.13 -5.80 5.77
N ALA A 288 -1.60 -4.88 6.60
CA ALA A 288 -2.72 -4.00 6.28
C ALA A 288 -2.25 -2.75 5.54
N GLU A 289 -3.00 -2.31 4.53
CA GLU A 289 -2.74 -1.06 3.82
C GLU A 289 -3.20 0.13 4.68
N GLU A 290 -2.34 0.55 5.61
CA GLU A 290 -2.62 1.60 6.60
C GLU A 290 -1.41 2.52 6.74
N THR A 291 -1.67 3.82 6.85
CA THR A 291 -0.63 4.84 7.10
C THR A 291 -0.54 5.14 8.60
N ILE A 292 0.68 5.34 9.11
CA ILE A 292 0.90 5.89 10.45
C ILE A 292 1.22 7.39 10.37
N ASN A 293 0.73 8.15 11.34
CA ASN A 293 1.01 9.58 11.44
C ASN A 293 2.17 9.82 12.40
N TYR A 294 3.21 10.51 11.93
CA TYR A 294 4.34 10.97 12.73
C TYR A 294 4.84 12.31 12.17
N LYS A 295 5.54 13.08 12.99
CA LYS A 295 6.04 14.43 12.62
C LYS A 295 7.56 14.57 12.79
N ASP A 296 8.15 13.64 13.53
CA ASP A 296 9.55 13.63 13.90
C ASP A 296 10.02 12.17 14.16
N LYS A 297 11.32 12.00 14.37
CA LYS A 297 11.90 10.67 14.63
C LYS A 297 11.38 10.02 15.92
N THR A 298 11.05 10.83 16.93
CA THR A 298 10.55 10.36 18.22
C THR A 298 9.16 9.76 18.09
N SER A 299 8.22 10.49 17.48
CA SER A 299 6.86 10.04 17.20
C SER A 299 6.84 8.85 16.24
N LEU A 300 7.71 8.81 15.22
CA LEU A 300 7.92 7.63 14.39
C LEU A 300 8.34 6.42 15.24
N GLY A 301 9.34 6.61 16.11
CA GLY A 301 9.79 5.60 17.06
C GLY A 301 8.64 5.08 17.93
N SER A 302 7.80 5.96 18.48
CA SER A 302 6.63 5.57 19.28
C SER A 302 5.63 4.75 18.47
N GLN A 303 5.27 5.20 17.26
CA GLN A 303 4.33 4.47 16.38
C GLN A 303 4.82 3.07 16.02
N LEU A 304 6.12 2.94 15.69
CA LEU A 304 6.74 1.62 15.46
C LEU A 304 6.65 0.73 16.71
N GLY A 305 6.85 1.29 17.91
CA GLY A 305 6.67 0.57 19.16
C GLY A 305 5.23 0.09 19.38
N THR A 306 4.24 0.92 19.04
CA THR A 306 2.81 0.53 19.07
C THR A 306 2.53 -0.62 18.11
N ILE A 307 3.09 -0.59 16.90
CA ILE A 307 2.95 -1.70 15.95
C ILE A 307 3.52 -2.98 16.54
N LYS A 308 4.76 -2.94 17.07
CA LYS A 308 5.41 -4.11 17.66
C LYS A 308 4.58 -4.73 18.78
N ASN A 309 4.16 -3.91 19.73
CA ASN A 309 3.41 -4.35 20.90
C ASN A 309 2.00 -4.85 20.52
N GLY A 310 1.46 -4.37 19.39
CA GLY A 310 0.19 -4.81 18.83
C GLY A 310 0.25 -6.08 17.99
N LEU A 311 1.44 -6.61 17.67
CA LEU A 311 1.58 -7.82 16.84
C LEU A 311 0.96 -9.03 17.55
N LYS A 312 -0.08 -9.59 16.94
CA LYS A 312 -0.79 -10.74 17.51
C LYS A 312 -0.14 -12.06 17.08
N LYS A 313 -0.04 -12.99 18.02
CA LYS A 313 0.32 -14.38 17.73
C LYS A 313 -0.93 -15.14 17.30
N VAL A 314 -1.19 -15.18 15.99
CA VAL A 314 -2.41 -15.74 15.39
C VAL A 314 -2.11 -16.38 14.05
N ASN A 315 -2.92 -17.38 13.70
CA ASN A 315 -2.97 -18.03 12.40
C ASN A 315 -3.89 -17.24 11.46
N THR A 316 -3.36 -16.75 10.34
CA THR A 316 -4.14 -15.97 9.38
C THR A 316 -4.76 -16.88 8.31
N VAL A 317 -6.09 -16.92 8.25
CA VAL A 317 -6.88 -17.58 7.20
C VAL A 317 -7.27 -16.56 6.14
N ILE A 318 -6.79 -16.72 4.90
CA ILE A 318 -7.19 -15.87 3.77
C ILE A 318 -8.28 -16.60 2.99
N LEU A 319 -9.52 -16.13 3.10
CA LEU A 319 -10.69 -16.84 2.58
C LEU A 319 -10.78 -16.77 1.05
N ASP A 320 -10.48 -15.62 0.47
CA ASP A 320 -10.48 -15.43 -0.99
C ASP A 320 -9.23 -16.01 -1.69
N VAL A 321 -8.32 -16.66 -0.97
CA VAL A 321 -7.14 -17.36 -1.53
C VAL A 321 -7.30 -18.87 -1.38
N LYS A 322 -7.39 -19.55 -2.52
CA LYS A 322 -7.71 -21.00 -2.64
C LYS A 322 -6.49 -21.88 -2.92
N VAL A 323 -5.29 -21.32 -2.77
CA VAL A 323 -3.99 -21.97 -2.98
C VAL A 323 -3.12 -21.73 -1.75
N SER A 324 -2.06 -22.52 -1.57
CA SER A 324 -1.11 -22.31 -0.46
C SER A 324 -0.52 -20.90 -0.49
N TYR A 325 -0.34 -20.33 0.69
CA TYR A 325 0.18 -18.98 0.90
C TYR A 325 1.20 -18.98 2.05
N THR A 326 1.73 -17.82 2.40
CA THR A 326 2.86 -17.68 3.31
C THR A 326 2.60 -18.37 4.66
N GLY A 327 3.33 -19.47 4.90
CA GLY A 327 3.25 -20.25 6.14
C GLY A 327 2.04 -21.18 6.26
N VAL A 328 1.19 -21.28 5.22
CA VAL A 328 -0.05 -22.08 5.27
C VAL A 328 -0.19 -22.96 4.03
N GLU A 329 -0.36 -24.26 4.28
CA GLU A 329 -0.68 -25.22 3.23
C GLU A 329 -2.21 -25.29 3.06
N VAL A 330 -2.67 -25.16 1.82
CA VAL A 330 -4.11 -25.19 1.49
C VAL A 330 -4.37 -26.34 0.52
N ASN A 331 -5.14 -27.33 0.98
CA ASN A 331 -5.47 -28.53 0.21
C ASN A 331 -6.96 -28.56 -0.16
N PRO A 332 -7.31 -28.56 -1.47
CA PRO A 332 -8.69 -28.66 -1.91
C PRO A 332 -9.17 -30.11 -1.98
N ASP A 333 -10.36 -30.36 -1.45
CA ASP A 333 -11.16 -31.56 -1.65
C ASP A 333 -12.36 -31.24 -2.54
N LYS A 334 -12.33 -31.78 -3.76
CA LYS A 334 -13.31 -31.54 -4.83
C LYS A 334 -14.24 -32.74 -5.08
N THR A 335 -14.25 -33.70 -4.17
CA THR A 335 -14.99 -34.97 -4.33
C THR A 335 -16.51 -34.81 -4.33
N THR A 336 -17.02 -33.72 -3.72
CA THR A 336 -18.46 -33.47 -3.59
C THR A 336 -19.02 -32.74 -4.82
N GLN A 337 -20.33 -32.85 -5.07
CA GLN A 337 -21.02 -32.23 -6.20
C GLN A 337 -21.52 -30.81 -5.89
N ALA A 338 -21.94 -30.55 -4.65
CA ALA A 338 -22.54 -29.26 -4.28
C ALA A 338 -21.56 -28.26 -3.67
N TYR A 339 -20.34 -28.67 -3.29
CA TYR A 339 -19.35 -27.79 -2.67
C TYR A 339 -17.90 -28.20 -2.98
N ILE A 340 -16.95 -27.41 -2.48
CA ILE A 340 -15.51 -27.69 -2.41
C ILE A 340 -15.07 -27.35 -1.00
N LYS A 341 -14.23 -28.20 -0.42
CA LYS A 341 -13.63 -27.96 0.90
C LYS A 341 -12.16 -27.59 0.73
N TYR A 342 -11.70 -26.56 1.43
CA TYR A 342 -10.29 -26.16 1.49
C TYR A 342 -9.80 -26.33 2.92
N THR A 343 -8.79 -27.19 3.10
CA THR A 343 -8.18 -27.42 4.42
C THR A 343 -6.92 -26.57 4.54
N HIS A 344 -6.97 -25.54 5.39
CA HIS A 344 -5.84 -24.69 5.76
C HIS A 344 -5.10 -25.33 6.93
N THR A 345 -3.82 -25.64 6.76
CA THR A 345 -3.00 -26.30 7.77
C THR A 345 -1.89 -25.39 8.28
N PHE A 346 -1.82 -25.24 9.60
CA PHE A 346 -0.87 -24.39 10.33
C PHE A 346 0.14 -25.22 11.12
N THR A 347 1.30 -24.64 11.40
CA THR A 347 2.37 -25.28 12.18
C THR A 347 2.07 -25.27 13.68
N SER A 348 1.45 -24.21 14.18
CA SER A 348 1.09 -24.02 15.59
C SER A 348 -0.42 -23.99 15.81
N GLU A 349 -0.82 -24.32 17.02
CA GLU A 349 -2.20 -24.22 17.50
C GLU A 349 -2.41 -22.87 18.17
N ASP A 350 -2.83 -21.90 17.38
CA ASP A 350 -3.08 -20.52 17.83
C ASP A 350 -4.49 -20.07 17.44
N GLU A 351 -4.89 -18.90 17.93
CA GLU A 351 -6.14 -18.23 17.51
C GLU A 351 -6.05 -17.77 16.06
N HIS A 352 -7.19 -17.40 15.45
CA HIS A 352 -7.26 -17.13 14.02
C HIS A 352 -7.68 -15.70 13.70
N ASN A 353 -7.05 -15.13 12.68
CA ASN A 353 -7.56 -13.96 11.96
C ASN A 353 -8.15 -14.43 10.63
N PHE A 354 -9.29 -13.86 10.25
CA PHE A 354 -9.92 -14.12 8.95
C PHE A 354 -9.80 -12.90 8.06
N LEU A 355 -9.29 -13.12 6.85
CA LEU A 355 -9.15 -12.08 5.84
C LEU A 355 -10.05 -12.39 4.65
N TYR A 356 -10.72 -11.36 4.17
CA TYR A 356 -11.45 -11.38 2.91
C TYR A 356 -11.35 -10.00 2.26
N GLY A 357 -10.95 -9.94 0.99
CA GLY A 357 -10.79 -8.67 0.27
C GLY A 357 -9.82 -7.70 0.96
N ARG A 358 -8.76 -8.22 1.59
CA ARG A 358 -7.74 -7.48 2.35
C ARG A 358 -8.30 -6.70 3.55
N LYS A 359 -9.33 -7.24 4.18
CA LYS A 359 -9.88 -6.73 5.45
C LYS A 359 -10.05 -7.87 6.43
N ILE A 360 -9.85 -7.55 7.71
CA ILE A 360 -10.22 -8.47 8.79
C ILE A 360 -11.74 -8.55 8.83
N ILE A 361 -12.25 -9.77 8.83
CA ILE A 361 -13.67 -10.06 9.09
C ILE A 361 -13.81 -10.83 10.39
N THR A 362 -14.98 -10.71 11.01
CA THR A 362 -15.30 -11.42 12.24
C THR A 362 -16.23 -12.57 11.91
N ILE A 363 -15.81 -13.80 12.22
CA ILE A 363 -16.66 -14.98 12.08
C ILE A 363 -17.32 -15.23 13.44
N GLY A 364 -18.55 -14.74 13.61
CA GLY A 364 -19.37 -14.99 14.79
C GLY A 364 -18.97 -14.15 16.01
N SER A 365 -19.87 -14.07 17.00
CA SER A 365 -19.69 -13.21 18.18
C SER A 365 -18.65 -13.72 19.20
N CYS A 366 -18.12 -14.93 19.02
CA CYS A 366 -17.42 -15.67 20.08
C CYS A 366 -16.03 -16.23 19.71
N LEU A 367 -15.42 -15.84 18.58
CA LEU A 367 -14.16 -16.46 18.14
C LEU A 367 -12.93 -16.19 19.01
N THR A 368 -13.03 -15.30 19.99
CA THR A 368 -12.01 -15.17 21.03
C THR A 368 -11.90 -16.51 21.76
N ASN A 369 -10.74 -17.18 21.69
CA ASN A 369 -10.34 -18.43 22.36
C ASN A 369 -10.40 -19.74 21.56
N VAL A 370 -10.84 -19.78 20.29
CA VAL A 370 -10.77 -21.03 19.50
C VAL A 370 -9.40 -21.18 18.84
N LYS A 371 -8.59 -22.10 19.35
CA LYS A 371 -7.27 -22.45 18.79
C LYS A 371 -7.36 -23.73 17.96
N SER A 372 -6.62 -23.78 16.86
CA SER A 372 -6.61 -24.95 15.98
C SER A 372 -5.36 -24.98 15.11
N LYS A 373 -4.98 -26.17 14.66
CA LYS A 373 -3.95 -26.36 13.62
C LYS A 373 -4.54 -26.49 12.22
N LYS A 374 -5.84 -26.75 12.12
CA LYS A 374 -6.54 -27.01 10.86
C LYS A 374 -7.87 -26.28 10.85
N VAL A 375 -8.08 -25.49 9.81
CA VAL A 375 -9.35 -24.83 9.52
C VAL A 375 -9.84 -25.35 8.17
N GLU A 376 -11.06 -25.88 8.16
CA GLU A 376 -11.72 -26.31 6.93
C GLU A 376 -12.73 -25.24 6.50
N VAL A 377 -12.60 -24.76 5.27
CA VAL A 377 -13.44 -23.71 4.70
C VAL A 377 -14.18 -24.27 3.50
N TYR A 378 -15.50 -24.16 3.49
CA TYR A 378 -16.36 -24.79 2.50
C TYR A 378 -17.02 -23.74 1.60
N TYR A 379 -16.95 -23.96 0.29
CA TYR A 379 -17.52 -23.11 -0.75
C TYR A 379 -18.53 -23.89 -1.58
N LEU A 380 -19.71 -23.33 -1.80
CA LEU A 380 -20.72 -23.97 -2.66
C LEU A 380 -20.24 -23.97 -4.12
N LYS A 381 -20.69 -24.93 -4.92
CA LYS A 381 -20.47 -24.92 -6.37
C LYS A 381 -21.74 -25.28 -7.13
N ALA A 382 -22.01 -24.54 -8.20
CA ALA A 382 -23.14 -24.75 -9.09
C ALA A 382 -22.69 -24.69 -10.55
N LYS A 383 -23.03 -25.68 -11.38
CA LYS A 383 -22.66 -25.73 -12.82
C LYS A 383 -21.17 -25.41 -13.09
N ASN A 384 -20.26 -25.91 -12.26
CA ASN A 384 -18.80 -25.68 -12.31
C ASN A 384 -18.32 -24.29 -11.86
N LYS A 385 -19.22 -23.40 -11.44
CA LYS A 385 -18.83 -22.14 -10.80
C LYS A 385 -18.84 -22.33 -9.28
N GLU A 386 -17.68 -22.12 -8.69
CA GLU A 386 -17.54 -22.05 -7.24
C GLU A 386 -18.00 -20.69 -6.74
N ASP A 387 -18.57 -20.69 -5.54
CA ASP A 387 -18.86 -19.49 -4.80
C ASP A 387 -17.56 -18.72 -4.45
N GLU A 388 -17.68 -17.40 -4.38
CA GLU A 388 -16.61 -16.51 -3.90
C GLU A 388 -16.63 -16.39 -2.37
N GLN A 389 -17.76 -16.70 -1.74
CA GLN A 389 -17.93 -16.62 -0.29
C GLN A 389 -18.09 -18.02 0.30
N PRO A 390 -17.34 -18.35 1.37
CA PRO A 390 -17.56 -19.60 2.08
C PRO A 390 -18.93 -19.59 2.76
N PHE A 391 -19.53 -20.78 2.86
CA PHE A 391 -20.81 -20.97 3.55
C PHE A 391 -20.63 -21.63 4.93
N LEU A 392 -19.49 -22.29 5.16
CA LEU A 392 -19.20 -22.99 6.41
C LEU A 392 -17.70 -22.93 6.69
N ILE A 393 -17.35 -22.70 7.95
CA ILE A 393 -15.98 -22.74 8.48
C ILE A 393 -15.98 -23.68 9.68
N GLU A 394 -15.08 -24.67 9.68
CA GLU A 394 -14.93 -25.65 10.76
C GLU A 394 -13.51 -25.59 11.34
N PHE A 395 -13.42 -25.55 12.67
CA PHE A 395 -12.16 -25.57 13.41
C PHE A 395 -11.90 -26.99 13.94
N ILE A 396 -10.73 -27.53 13.61
CA ILE A 396 -10.34 -28.89 14.03
C ILE A 396 -9.21 -28.79 15.06
N PRO A 397 -9.52 -28.85 16.37
CA PRO A 397 -8.50 -28.92 17.41
C PRO A 397 -7.71 -30.23 17.31
N ASN A 398 -6.42 -30.20 17.69
CA ASN A 398 -5.50 -31.36 17.71
C ASN A 398 -5.20 -32.07 16.37
N GLY A 399 -5.78 -31.67 15.24
CA GLY A 399 -5.43 -32.21 13.91
C GLY A 399 -5.88 -33.66 13.63
N GLU A 400 -6.47 -34.32 14.63
CA GLU A 400 -7.16 -35.61 14.54
C GLU A 400 -8.66 -35.41 14.78
N GLY A 401 -9.49 -36.17 14.05
CA GLY A 401 -10.95 -36.03 13.99
C GLY A 401 -11.69 -36.41 15.29
N ALA A 402 -11.30 -35.84 16.43
CA ALA A 402 -12.02 -35.96 17.68
C ALA A 402 -13.42 -35.36 17.50
N GLN A 403 -14.42 -36.24 17.41
CA GLN A 403 -15.83 -35.93 17.14
C GLN A 403 -16.50 -34.99 18.15
N ASN A 404 -15.81 -34.60 19.23
CA ASN A 404 -16.45 -34.02 20.41
C ASN A 404 -16.18 -32.51 20.64
N ASN A 405 -15.25 -31.87 19.89
CA ASN A 405 -14.88 -30.45 20.08
C ASN A 405 -14.84 -29.66 18.75
N LYS A 406 -15.74 -29.94 17.81
CA LYS A 406 -15.81 -29.21 16.53
C LYS A 406 -16.63 -27.93 16.70
N ASN A 407 -15.96 -26.79 16.68
CA ASN A 407 -16.61 -25.49 16.53
C ASN A 407 -16.79 -25.25 15.04
N ALA A 408 -18.03 -25.12 14.59
CA ALA A 408 -18.33 -24.84 13.19
C ALA A 408 -19.27 -23.64 13.11
N TYR A 409 -19.06 -22.81 12.10
CA TYR A 409 -19.81 -21.57 11.90
C TYR A 409 -20.31 -21.52 10.47
N HIS A 410 -21.57 -21.14 10.30
CA HIS A 410 -22.18 -20.97 9.00
C HIS A 410 -22.59 -19.52 8.76
N PHE A 411 -22.61 -19.13 7.50
CA PHE A 411 -23.09 -17.81 7.10
C PHE A 411 -24.60 -17.65 7.35
N THR A 412 -25.05 -16.41 7.52
CA THR A 412 -26.47 -16.07 7.59
C THR A 412 -26.96 -15.57 6.23
N TYR A 413 -27.82 -16.32 5.53
CA TYR A 413 -28.17 -16.10 4.11
C TYR A 413 -28.69 -14.68 3.80
N ASN A 414 -29.45 -14.07 4.72
CA ASN A 414 -30.11 -12.79 4.51
C ASN A 414 -29.42 -11.59 5.17
N GLU A 415 -28.37 -11.81 5.98
CA GLU A 415 -27.75 -10.72 6.76
C GLU A 415 -26.38 -10.29 6.23
N GLY A 416 -25.99 -10.80 5.06
CA GLY A 416 -24.71 -10.51 4.44
C GLY A 416 -23.57 -11.40 4.94
N PHE A 417 -22.43 -11.32 4.25
CA PHE A 417 -21.27 -12.19 4.48
C PHE A 417 -20.61 -12.00 5.85
N ASP A 418 -20.81 -10.85 6.48
CA ASP A 418 -20.16 -10.50 7.75
C ASP A 418 -20.87 -11.12 8.96
N LYS A 419 -21.99 -11.83 8.74
CA LYS A 419 -22.84 -12.41 9.78
C LYS A 419 -22.73 -13.92 9.77
N TRP A 420 -22.20 -14.45 10.86
CA TRP A 420 -21.92 -15.86 11.05
C TRP A 420 -22.53 -16.36 12.37
N THR A 421 -23.07 -17.56 12.33
CA THR A 421 -23.73 -18.20 13.46
C THR A 421 -23.08 -19.54 13.77
N GLU A 422 -22.94 -19.86 15.06
CA GLU A 422 -22.43 -21.15 15.51
C GLU A 422 -23.43 -22.28 15.19
N CYS A 423 -22.91 -23.39 14.67
CA CYS A 423 -23.68 -24.60 14.41
C CYS A 423 -24.11 -25.25 15.74
N LYS A 424 -25.39 -25.08 16.14
CA LYS A 424 -25.95 -25.67 17.38
C LYS A 424 -25.85 -27.20 17.50
N GLU A 425 -25.69 -27.91 16.37
CA GLU A 425 -25.61 -29.38 16.33
C GLU A 425 -24.36 -29.86 15.56
N SER A 426 -23.16 -29.41 15.97
CA SER A 426 -21.89 -29.79 15.33
C SER A 426 -21.72 -31.31 15.14
N ASN A 427 -22.24 -32.12 16.05
CA ASN A 427 -22.18 -33.59 15.99
C ASN A 427 -22.94 -34.18 14.78
N LYS A 428 -23.88 -33.43 14.20
CA LYS A 428 -24.65 -33.82 13.00
C LYS A 428 -24.15 -33.11 11.74
N LEU A 429 -23.08 -32.32 11.81
CA LEU A 429 -22.58 -31.52 10.69
C LEU A 429 -22.25 -32.36 9.45
N LYS A 430 -21.67 -33.55 9.65
CA LYS A 430 -21.40 -34.48 8.55
C LYS A 430 -22.67 -34.88 7.80
N ASN A 431 -23.72 -35.27 8.52
CA ASN A 431 -25.01 -35.61 7.91
C ASN A 431 -25.64 -34.41 7.18
N LYS A 432 -25.48 -33.20 7.72
CA LYS A 432 -25.94 -31.96 7.07
C LYS A 432 -25.18 -31.69 5.76
N LEU A 433 -23.86 -31.84 5.77
CA LEU A 433 -23.01 -31.73 4.58
C LEU A 433 -23.37 -32.80 3.52
N ASP A 434 -23.62 -34.05 3.93
CA ASP A 434 -24.05 -35.13 3.03
C ASP A 434 -25.42 -34.81 2.39
N LYS A 435 -26.37 -34.23 3.14
CA LYS A 435 -27.65 -33.74 2.62
C LYS A 435 -27.45 -32.60 1.62
N ILE A 436 -26.60 -31.62 1.92
CA ILE A 436 -26.27 -30.52 0.99
C ILE A 436 -25.67 -31.07 -0.30
N ASN A 437 -24.76 -32.03 -0.19
CA ASN A 437 -24.13 -32.65 -1.34
C ASN A 437 -25.14 -33.40 -2.22
N THR A 438 -25.96 -34.26 -1.62
CA THR A 438 -26.89 -35.14 -2.35
C THR A 438 -28.02 -34.35 -2.99
N ASN A 439 -28.62 -33.42 -2.24
CA ASN A 439 -29.80 -32.70 -2.71
C ASN A 439 -29.44 -31.39 -3.43
N GLY A 440 -28.33 -30.75 -3.05
CA GLY A 440 -27.86 -29.51 -3.65
C GLY A 440 -27.07 -29.71 -4.95
N GLY A 441 -26.56 -30.92 -5.23
CA GLY A 441 -25.73 -31.20 -6.41
C GLY A 441 -26.41 -30.91 -7.74
N CYS A 442 -27.75 -31.00 -7.80
CA CYS A 442 -28.54 -30.67 -8.99
C CYS A 442 -28.92 -29.18 -9.10
N ILE A 443 -28.67 -28.38 -8.05
CA ILE A 443 -29.06 -26.97 -8.03
C ILE A 443 -28.08 -26.15 -8.87
N THR A 444 -28.63 -25.50 -9.88
CA THR A 444 -27.81 -24.79 -10.88
C THR A 444 -27.62 -23.30 -10.61
N LYS A 445 -28.42 -22.72 -9.71
CA LYS A 445 -28.36 -21.30 -9.31
C LYS A 445 -27.69 -21.20 -7.95
N ILE A 446 -26.55 -20.49 -7.86
CA ILE A 446 -25.78 -20.36 -6.60
C ILE A 446 -26.58 -19.69 -5.48
N SER A 447 -27.44 -18.71 -5.81
CA SER A 447 -28.30 -18.05 -4.83
C SER A 447 -29.33 -18.99 -4.20
N LEU A 448 -29.87 -19.91 -4.99
CA LEU A 448 -30.79 -20.95 -4.50
C LEU A 448 -30.04 -22.01 -3.69
N LEU A 449 -28.84 -22.39 -4.13
CA LEU A 449 -28.00 -23.34 -3.40
C LEU A 449 -27.55 -22.79 -2.04
N ARG A 450 -27.23 -21.48 -1.97
CA ARG A 450 -26.93 -20.77 -0.72
C ARG A 450 -28.12 -20.83 0.26
N TRP A 451 -29.33 -20.50 -0.21
CA TRP A 451 -30.54 -20.61 0.63
C TRP A 451 -30.72 -22.05 1.11
N TYR A 452 -30.66 -23.01 0.18
CA TYR A 452 -30.86 -24.43 0.48
C TYR A 452 -29.85 -24.97 1.51
N ALA A 453 -28.57 -24.60 1.37
CA ALA A 453 -27.52 -24.98 2.31
C ALA A 453 -27.74 -24.35 3.69
N HIS A 454 -28.16 -23.08 3.75
CA HIS A 454 -28.49 -22.41 4.99
C HIS A 454 -29.61 -23.13 5.76
N GLU A 455 -30.73 -23.44 5.11
CA GLU A 455 -31.87 -24.14 5.72
C GLU A 455 -31.42 -25.47 6.36
N ILE A 456 -30.65 -26.29 5.63
CA ILE A 456 -30.11 -27.55 6.15
C ILE A 456 -29.21 -27.32 7.37
N LEU A 457 -28.40 -26.26 7.36
CA LEU A 457 -27.47 -25.95 8.46
C LEU A 457 -28.21 -25.51 9.73
N ILE A 458 -29.30 -24.74 9.61
CA ILE A 458 -30.13 -24.32 10.75
C ILE A 458 -31.11 -25.40 11.24
N GLY A 459 -31.31 -26.47 10.45
CA GLY A 459 -32.14 -27.61 10.82
C GLY A 459 -33.61 -27.47 10.41
N GLU A 460 -33.96 -26.44 9.65
CA GLU A 460 -35.23 -26.37 8.93
C GLU A 460 -35.08 -27.26 7.70
N GLU A 461 -35.89 -28.31 7.54
CA GLU A 461 -35.80 -29.14 6.33
C GLU A 461 -36.37 -28.34 5.15
N PRO A 462 -35.54 -27.86 4.20
CA PRO A 462 -36.08 -27.20 3.03
C PRO A 462 -36.88 -28.25 2.26
N LYS A 463 -38.15 -27.95 1.98
CA LYS A 463 -38.92 -28.74 1.02
C LYS A 463 -38.10 -28.82 -0.26
N VAL A 464 -37.85 -30.04 -0.73
CA VAL A 464 -37.12 -30.31 -1.97
C VAL A 464 -37.61 -29.31 -3.02
N PRO A 465 -36.72 -28.49 -3.64
CA PRO A 465 -37.15 -27.63 -4.71
C PRO A 465 -37.82 -28.54 -5.72
N LYS A 466 -39.11 -28.32 -6.02
CA LYS A 466 -39.72 -29.01 -7.15
C LYS A 466 -38.80 -28.73 -8.31
N THR A 467 -38.24 -29.79 -8.90
CA THR A 467 -37.62 -29.73 -10.21
C THR A 467 -38.56 -28.86 -11.04
N GLU A 468 -38.09 -27.73 -11.57
CA GLU A 468 -38.82 -27.14 -12.69
C GLU A 468 -38.89 -28.27 -13.69
N ASP A 469 -40.08 -28.84 -13.87
CA ASP A 469 -40.31 -29.96 -14.77
C ASP A 469 -39.53 -29.63 -16.03
N GLU A 470 -38.57 -30.50 -16.38
CA GLU A 470 -38.04 -30.47 -17.73
C GLU A 470 -39.27 -30.41 -18.62
N THR A 471 -39.46 -29.29 -19.31
CA THR A 471 -40.57 -29.15 -20.24
C THR A 471 -40.38 -30.27 -21.24
N ILE A 472 -41.12 -31.36 -21.04
CA ILE A 472 -41.22 -32.46 -21.99
C ILE A 472 -41.49 -31.75 -23.31
N PRO A 473 -40.66 -31.92 -24.35
CA PRO A 473 -40.89 -31.26 -25.62
C PRO A 473 -42.29 -31.67 -26.08
N LYS A 474 -43.24 -30.72 -26.02
CA LYS A 474 -44.58 -30.94 -26.53
C LYS A 474 -44.43 -31.21 -28.02
N LYS A 475 -44.78 -32.42 -28.44
CA LYS A 475 -44.94 -32.76 -29.85
C LYS A 475 -45.88 -31.69 -30.46
N PRO A 476 -45.54 -31.07 -31.60
CA PRO A 476 -46.39 -30.05 -32.20
C PRO A 476 -47.79 -30.60 -32.44
N ASP A 477 -48.81 -29.85 -32.02
CA ASP A 477 -50.20 -30.16 -32.33
C ASP A 477 -50.45 -30.02 -33.84
N ILE A 478 -51.21 -30.95 -34.40
CA ILE A 478 -51.63 -30.93 -35.80
C ILE A 478 -52.56 -29.73 -35.99
N VAL A 479 -52.12 -28.77 -36.82
CA VAL A 479 -52.87 -27.55 -37.12
C VAL A 479 -53.91 -27.87 -38.20
N GLU A 480 -55.20 -27.87 -37.82
CA GLU A 480 -56.29 -27.65 -38.78
C GLU A 480 -56.30 -26.16 -39.19
N PRO A 481 -56.51 -25.84 -40.49
CA PRO A 481 -56.44 -24.46 -40.97
C PRO A 481 -57.58 -23.61 -40.40
N LYS A 482 -57.21 -22.50 -39.75
CA LYS A 482 -58.15 -21.45 -39.30
C LYS A 482 -58.77 -20.71 -40.50
N PRO A 483 -60.05 -20.31 -40.42
CA PRO A 483 -60.67 -19.44 -41.41
C PRO A 483 -60.01 -18.05 -41.43
N GLU A 484 -59.98 -17.43 -42.62
CA GLU A 484 -59.34 -16.13 -42.90
C GLU A 484 -59.93 -14.98 -42.04
N PRO A 485 -59.09 -14.10 -41.47
CA PRO A 485 -59.54 -12.88 -40.82
C PRO A 485 -59.81 -11.74 -41.83
N GLU A 486 -60.88 -10.98 -41.61
CA GLU A 486 -61.29 -9.82 -42.41
C GLU A 486 -60.21 -8.71 -42.44
N PRO A 487 -60.05 -7.99 -43.56
CA PRO A 487 -59.00 -6.99 -43.71
C PRO A 487 -59.29 -5.67 -42.95
N PRO A 488 -58.26 -5.01 -42.38
CA PRO A 488 -58.40 -3.76 -41.65
C PRO A 488 -58.61 -2.53 -42.57
N PRO A 489 -59.20 -1.44 -42.05
CA PRO A 489 -59.57 -0.27 -42.84
C PRO A 489 -58.37 0.56 -43.32
N ILE A 490 -58.38 0.89 -44.63
CA ILE A 490 -57.31 1.48 -45.44
C ILE A 490 -56.75 2.82 -44.90
N TRP A 491 -57.51 3.60 -44.13
CA TRP A 491 -57.08 4.92 -43.65
C TRP A 491 -55.92 4.89 -42.63
N LEU A 492 -55.79 3.79 -41.86
CA LEU A 492 -54.73 3.60 -40.87
C LEU A 492 -53.37 3.35 -41.54
N ILE A 493 -53.37 2.80 -42.76
CA ILE A 493 -52.17 2.48 -43.52
C ILE A 493 -51.56 3.75 -44.14
N VAL A 494 -52.39 4.70 -44.57
CA VAL A 494 -51.92 5.94 -45.22
C VAL A 494 -51.28 6.91 -44.21
N GLY A 495 -51.80 6.98 -42.98
CA GLY A 495 -51.24 7.85 -41.92
C GLY A 495 -49.87 7.41 -41.41
N CYS A 496 -49.62 6.11 -41.28
CA CYS A 496 -48.34 5.58 -40.79
C CYS A 496 -47.20 5.71 -41.81
N VAL A 497 -47.50 5.66 -43.11
CA VAL A 497 -46.48 5.79 -44.17
C VAL A 497 -46.00 7.24 -44.28
N ALA A 498 -46.88 8.24 -44.16
CA ALA A 498 -46.48 9.65 -44.22
C ALA A 498 -45.61 10.05 -43.02
N ALA A 499 -45.94 9.61 -41.80
CA ALA A 499 -45.15 9.90 -40.61
C ALA A 499 -43.78 9.20 -40.61
N GLY A 500 -43.71 7.95 -41.09
CA GLY A 500 -42.47 7.20 -41.19
C GLY A 500 -41.48 7.80 -42.22
N VAL A 501 -41.99 8.26 -43.37
CA VAL A 501 -41.15 8.86 -44.42
C VAL A 501 -40.58 10.21 -43.97
N VAL A 502 -41.36 11.05 -43.27
CA VAL A 502 -40.87 12.34 -42.75
C VAL A 502 -39.76 12.15 -41.71
N LEU A 503 -39.88 11.13 -40.85
CA LEU A 503 -38.88 10.83 -39.81
C LEU A 503 -37.58 10.28 -40.39
N ILE A 504 -37.65 9.43 -41.42
CA ILE A 504 -36.46 8.91 -42.10
C ILE A 504 -35.75 10.00 -42.89
N VAL A 505 -36.48 10.85 -43.63
CA VAL A 505 -35.89 11.95 -44.41
C VAL A 505 -35.20 12.98 -43.50
N THR A 506 -35.81 13.33 -42.36
CA THR A 506 -35.19 14.26 -41.40
C THR A 506 -33.93 13.69 -40.77
N LEU A 507 -33.89 12.40 -40.42
CA LEU A 507 -32.68 11.75 -39.89
C LEU A 507 -31.54 11.71 -40.92
N VAL A 508 -31.83 11.43 -42.19
CA VAL A 508 -30.81 11.40 -43.25
C VAL A 508 -30.23 12.79 -43.51
N VAL A 509 -31.06 13.85 -43.51
CA VAL A 509 -30.59 15.23 -43.70
C VAL A 509 -29.74 15.69 -42.51
N VAL A 510 -30.15 15.40 -41.28
CA VAL A 510 -29.37 15.75 -40.07
C VAL A 510 -28.03 14.99 -40.04
N TYR A 511 -28.03 13.71 -40.42
CA TYR A 511 -26.80 12.92 -40.53
C TYR A 511 -25.87 13.45 -41.63
N GLY A 512 -26.42 13.85 -42.79
CA GLY A 512 -25.66 14.48 -43.87
C GLY A 512 -25.02 15.81 -43.46
N ILE A 513 -25.74 16.66 -42.72
CA ILE A 513 -25.20 17.93 -42.18
C ILE A 513 -24.11 17.66 -41.13
N TYR A 514 -24.31 16.66 -40.27
CA TYR A 514 -23.32 16.27 -39.27
C TYR A 514 -22.04 15.76 -39.94
N TRP A 515 -22.16 14.89 -40.95
CA TRP A 515 -21.02 14.32 -41.68
C TRP A 515 -20.27 15.39 -42.48
N TYR A 516 -20.98 16.34 -43.11
CA TYR A 516 -20.38 17.47 -43.80
C TYR A 516 -19.57 18.38 -42.85
N ASN A 517 -20.12 18.71 -41.66
CA ASN A 517 -19.44 19.58 -40.69
C ASN A 517 -18.26 18.91 -39.94
N THR A 518 -18.29 17.58 -39.77
CA THR A 518 -17.23 16.86 -39.03
C THR A 518 -16.16 16.24 -39.91
N THR A 519 -16.45 15.93 -41.18
CA THR A 519 -15.49 15.17 -42.02
C THR A 519 -14.92 16.03 -43.15
N ILE A 520 -15.74 16.79 -43.87
CA ILE A 520 -15.25 17.57 -45.02
C ILE A 520 -14.50 18.83 -44.57
N LYS A 521 -14.99 19.55 -43.55
CA LYS A 521 -14.31 20.73 -42.99
C LYS A 521 -12.96 20.47 -42.30
N LEU A 522 -12.63 19.21 -42.03
CA LEU A 522 -11.32 18.81 -41.49
C LEU A 522 -10.34 18.36 -42.60
N LEU A 523 -10.83 18.19 -43.84
CA LEU A 523 -10.05 17.71 -44.98
C LEU A 523 -9.86 18.76 -46.10
N THR A 524 -10.44 19.95 -45.95
CA THR A 524 -10.21 21.16 -46.76
C THR A 524 -9.94 22.32 -45.82
#